data_AF-A0A8B9QCZ4-F1
#
_entry.id   AF-A0A8B9QCZ4-F1
#
_cell.length_a   1.000
_cell.length_b   1.000
_cell.length_c   1.000
_cell.angle_alpha   90.00
_cell.angle_beta   90.00
_cell.angle_gamma   90.00
#
_symmetry.space_group_name_H-M   'P 1'
#
loop_
_entity.id
_entity.type
_entity.pdbx_description
1 polymer ?
#
loop_
_entity_poly.entity_id
_entity_poly.type
_entity_poly.pdbx_seq_one_letter_code
_entity_poly.pdbx_strand_id
1 'polypeptide(L)'
;MSVFHDEVEIEDFEYDEETETYSYPCPCGDRFLITREDLENGEDVATCPSCSLILRVIYDQCSVSEGRRWDNFSWRKSQMLIKEMTL
;
A
#
# COMPACT_ATOMS: atom_id res chain seq x y z
N MET A 1 -15.53 5.54 17.07
CA MET A 1 -14.49 4.53 16.77
C MET A 1 -14.71 4.09 15.34
N SER A 2 -14.00 4.66 14.39
CA SER A 2 -13.92 4.13 13.02
C SER A 2 -13.00 2.91 13.09
N VAL A 3 -13.62 1.75 13.22
CA VAL A 3 -12.97 0.45 13.24
C VAL A 3 -12.71 0.08 11.79
N PHE A 4 -11.44 -0.09 11.42
CA PHE A 4 -11.11 -0.77 10.17
C PHE A 4 -11.72 -2.16 10.23
N HIS A 5 -12.43 -2.56 9.18
CA HIS A 5 -13.15 -3.83 9.20
C HIS A 5 -12.18 -4.99 9.18
N ASP A 6 -11.28 -5.04 8.18
CA ASP A 6 -10.28 -6.09 8.02
C ASP A 6 -9.07 -5.57 7.21
N GLU A 7 -7.99 -6.36 7.20
CA GLU A 7 -6.80 -6.20 6.35
C GLU A 7 -6.77 -7.38 5.38
N VAL A 8 -6.82 -7.11 4.08
CA VAL A 8 -6.91 -8.14 3.03
C VAL A 8 -5.80 -7.93 2.01
N GLU A 9 -5.22 -9.02 1.54
CA GLU A 9 -4.16 -9.01 0.53
C GLU A 9 -4.74 -8.69 -0.85
N ILE A 10 -4.03 -7.88 -1.64
CA ILE A 10 -4.45 -7.51 -3.00
C ILE A 10 -4.67 -8.73 -3.92
N GLU A 11 -4.05 -9.87 -3.60
CA GLU A 11 -4.21 -11.14 -4.33
C GLU A 11 -5.62 -11.75 -4.20
N ASP A 12 -6.38 -11.39 -3.16
CA ASP A 12 -7.76 -11.88 -2.94
C ASP A 12 -8.80 -10.99 -3.65
N PHE A 13 -8.38 -9.89 -4.26
CA PHE A 13 -9.26 -8.98 -5.01
C PHE A 13 -9.43 -9.46 -6.46
N GLU A 14 -10.63 -9.26 -7.01
CA GLU A 14 -10.85 -9.37 -8.44
C GLU A 14 -10.33 -8.11 -9.14
N TYR A 15 -9.33 -8.26 -10.01
CA TYR A 15 -8.81 -7.19 -10.85
C TYR A 15 -9.54 -7.14 -12.19
N ASP A 16 -10.08 -5.98 -12.51
CA ASP A 16 -10.69 -5.69 -13.80
C ASP A 16 -9.70 -4.92 -14.68
N GLU A 17 -9.23 -5.55 -15.76
CA GLU A 17 -8.22 -4.99 -16.66
C GLU A 17 -8.77 -3.92 -17.61
N GLU A 18 -10.10 -3.83 -17.80
CA GLU A 18 -10.72 -2.77 -18.61
C GLU A 18 -10.79 -1.45 -17.85
N THR A 19 -11.00 -1.51 -16.53
CA THR A 19 -11.18 -0.34 -15.65
C THR A 19 -10.02 -0.12 -14.68
N GLU A 20 -9.00 -0.98 -14.71
CA GLU A 20 -7.84 -0.98 -13.80
C GLU A 20 -8.26 -0.88 -12.32
N THR A 21 -9.35 -1.55 -11.98
CA THR A 21 -10.00 -1.44 -10.66
C THR A 21 -10.03 -2.79 -9.97
N TYR A 22 -9.67 -2.81 -8.69
CA TYR A 22 -9.77 -3.98 -7.83
C TYR A 22 -11.09 -3.95 -7.07
N SER A 23 -11.77 -5.09 -7.04
CA SER A 23 -13.05 -5.23 -6.36
C SER A 23 -13.07 -6.39 -5.37
N TYR A 24 -13.73 -6.19 -4.21
CA TYR A 24 -13.82 -7.20 -3.15
C TYR A 24 -15.23 -7.29 -2.57
N PRO A 25 -15.79 -8.49 -2.32
CA PRO A 25 -17.13 -8.63 -1.77
C PRO A 25 -17.21 -8.05 -0.34
N CYS A 26 -18.08 -7.07 -0.13
CA CYS A 26 -18.33 -6.49 1.18
C CYS A 26 -19.47 -7.24 1.88
N PRO A 27 -19.38 -7.52 3.20
CA PRO A 27 -20.47 -8.15 3.96
C PRO A 27 -21.77 -7.33 3.99
N CYS A 28 -21.74 -6.05 3.56
CA CYS A 28 -22.93 -5.22 3.46
C CYS A 28 -23.80 -5.52 2.21
N GLY A 29 -23.30 -6.33 1.26
CA GLY A 29 -24.01 -6.72 0.03
C GLY A 29 -23.52 -6.02 -1.24
N ASP A 30 -22.65 -5.02 -1.09
CA ASP A 30 -21.94 -4.35 -2.18
C ASP A 30 -20.48 -4.82 -2.29
N ARG A 31 -19.66 -4.10 -3.07
CA ARG A 31 -18.24 -4.39 -3.23
C ARG A 31 -17.40 -3.19 -2.80
N PHE A 32 -16.25 -3.46 -2.20
CA PHE A 32 -15.18 -2.47 -2.09
C PHE A 32 -14.56 -2.27 -3.47
N LEU A 33 -14.16 -1.03 -3.75
CA LEU A 33 -13.53 -0.63 -5.00
C LEU A 33 -12.28 0.18 -4.66
N ILE A 34 -11.19 -0.08 -5.37
CA ILE A 34 -9.94 0.68 -5.31
C ILE A 34 -9.25 0.63 -6.67
N THR A 35 -8.71 1.76 -7.13
CA THR A 35 -8.03 1.79 -8.44
C THR A 35 -6.56 1.41 -8.31
N ARG A 36 -5.97 0.92 -9.40
CA ARG A 36 -4.53 0.70 -9.49
C ARG A 36 -3.74 1.99 -9.27
N GLU A 37 -4.25 3.12 -9.76
CA GLU A 37 -3.62 4.43 -9.60
C GLU A 37 -3.55 4.84 -8.11
N ASP A 38 -4.58 4.56 -7.32
CA ASP A 38 -4.58 4.82 -5.87
C ASP A 38 -3.48 4.02 -5.17
N LEU A 39 -3.37 2.72 -5.49
CA LEU A 39 -2.32 1.84 -4.95
C LEU A 39 -0.91 2.33 -5.36
N GLU A 40 -0.74 2.81 -6.59
CA GLU A 40 0.52 3.39 -7.10
C GLU A 40 0.92 4.69 -6.38
N ASN A 41 -0.06 5.50 -5.99
CA ASN A 41 0.15 6.71 -5.19
C ASN A 41 0.47 6.39 -3.72
N GLY A 42 0.25 5.15 -3.29
CA GLY A 42 0.45 4.70 -1.91
C GLY A 42 -0.82 4.77 -1.06
N GLU A 43 -1.99 4.84 -1.69
CA GLU A 43 -3.28 4.76 -1.02
C GLU A 43 -3.75 3.29 -1.00
N ASP A 44 -3.79 2.70 0.20
CA ASP A 44 -4.19 1.31 0.45
C ASP A 44 -5.62 1.16 0.98
N VAL A 45 -6.48 2.16 0.80
CA VAL A 45 -7.79 2.21 1.44
C VAL A 45 -8.91 1.94 0.44
N ALA A 46 -9.42 0.71 0.43
CA ALA A 46 -10.58 0.38 -0.39
C ALA A 46 -11.86 0.85 0.29
N THR A 47 -12.71 1.55 -0.45
CA THR A 47 -13.93 2.17 0.08
C THR A 47 -15.18 1.53 -0.54
N CYS A 48 -16.20 1.27 0.28
CA CYS A 48 -17.48 0.76 -0.22
C CYS A 48 -18.54 1.88 -0.29
N PRO A 49 -19.20 2.10 -1.45
CA PRO A 49 -20.15 3.20 -1.63
C PRO A 49 -21.43 3.07 -0.79
N SER A 50 -21.84 1.86 -0.42
CA SER A 50 -23.10 1.64 0.31
C SER A 50 -22.97 1.69 1.82
N CYS A 51 -21.83 1.26 2.36
CA CYS A 51 -21.66 1.13 3.80
C CYS A 51 -20.62 2.09 4.39
N SER A 52 -19.99 2.94 3.58
CA SER A 52 -18.93 3.89 3.98
C SER A 52 -17.79 3.22 4.77
N LEU A 53 -17.70 1.90 4.67
CA LEU A 53 -16.68 1.09 5.29
C LEU A 53 -15.40 1.25 4.50
N ILE A 54 -14.30 1.16 5.23
CA ILE A 54 -12.96 1.17 4.70
C ILE A 54 -12.26 -0.12 5.09
N LEU A 55 -11.55 -0.69 4.12
CA LEU A 55 -10.75 -1.90 4.26
C LEU A 55 -9.31 -1.56 3.88
N ARG A 56 -8.34 -2.13 4.61
CA ARG A 56 -6.91 -1.93 4.32
C ARG A 56 -6.41 -3.00 3.37
N VAL A 57 -5.81 -2.56 2.27
CA VAL A 57 -5.31 -3.43 1.22
C VAL A 57 -3.81 -3.63 1.40
N ILE A 58 -3.40 -4.84 1.73
CA ILE A 58 -1.98 -5.18 1.85
C ILE A 58 -1.47 -5.55 0.46
N TYR A 59 -0.54 -4.73 -0.05
CA TYR A 59 0.14 -4.98 -1.32
C TYR A 59 1.66 -4.90 -1.13
N ASP A 60 2.39 -5.77 -1.81
CA ASP A 60 3.85 -5.70 -1.84
C ASP A 60 4.30 -4.67 -2.88
N GLN A 61 5.03 -3.66 -2.44
CA GLN A 61 5.50 -2.58 -3.32
C GLN A 61 6.49 -3.07 -4.39
N CYS A 62 7.06 -4.28 -4.26
CA CYS A 62 8.04 -4.81 -5.20
C CYS A 62 7.42 -5.18 -6.55
N SER A 63 6.09 -5.35 -6.66
CA SER A 63 5.39 -5.61 -7.93
C SER A 63 5.01 -4.34 -8.69
N VAL A 64 4.79 -3.23 -7.98
CA VAL A 64 4.30 -1.96 -8.55
C VAL A 64 5.44 -0.99 -8.90
N SER A 65 6.66 -1.22 -8.40
CA SER A 65 7.75 -0.26 -8.48
C SER A 65 8.81 -0.57 -9.55
N GLU A 66 8.45 -0.45 -10.82
CA GLU A 66 9.44 -0.11 -11.88
C GLU A 66 9.67 1.42 -11.99
N GLY A 67 9.77 2.13 -10.85
CA GLY A 67 9.78 3.60 -10.91
C GLY A 67 10.42 4.40 -9.78
N ARG A 68 10.82 3.82 -8.64
CA ARG A 68 11.43 4.61 -7.54
C ARG A 68 12.74 4.03 -7.00
N ARG A 69 13.76 4.31 -7.80
CA ARG A 69 15.12 4.75 -7.40
C ARG A 69 15.42 4.71 -5.90
N TRP A 70 16.15 3.67 -5.51
CA TRP A 70 16.80 3.51 -4.21
C TRP A 70 17.98 4.49 -4.05
N ASP A 71 17.74 5.74 -3.68
CA ASP A 71 18.80 6.64 -3.21
C ASP A 71 18.40 7.27 -1.87
N ASN A 72 18.20 6.43 -0.84
CA ASN A 72 18.29 6.90 0.53
C ASN A 72 19.07 5.92 1.42
N PHE A 73 20.33 5.70 1.02
CA PHE A 73 21.39 5.18 1.89
C PHE A 73 21.79 6.25 2.93
N SER A 74 20.88 6.58 3.85
CA SER A 74 21.13 7.50 4.98
C SER A 74 21.47 6.75 6.27
N TRP A 75 22.21 5.62 6.20
CA TRP A 75 22.54 4.80 7.39
C TRP A 75 23.97 4.21 7.40
N ARG A 76 24.91 4.65 6.54
CA ARG A 76 26.28 4.08 6.51
C ARG A 76 27.47 5.03 6.31
N LYS A 77 27.36 6.33 6.64
CA LYS A 77 28.52 7.25 6.63
C LYS A 77 28.86 8.00 7.93
N SER A 78 28.14 7.78 9.04
CA SER A 78 28.42 8.45 10.33
C SER A 78 29.17 7.61 11.38
N GLN A 79 30.04 6.67 10.99
CA GLN A 79 30.97 6.00 11.92
C GLN A 79 32.40 5.84 11.37
N MET A 80 32.88 6.82 10.61
CA MET A 80 34.29 6.90 10.21
C MET A 80 35.00 8.17 10.73
N LEU A 81 34.46 8.76 11.80
CA LEU A 81 35.03 9.89 12.55
C LEU A 81 35.30 9.53 14.02
N ILE A 82 35.95 8.39 14.26
CA ILE A 82 36.47 8.00 15.60
C ILE A 82 37.87 7.36 15.54
N LYS A 83 38.66 7.66 14.50
CA LYS A 83 40.05 7.15 14.38
C LYS A 83 41.15 8.22 14.40
N GLU A 84 40.83 9.46 14.73
CA GLU A 84 41.84 10.54 14.77
C GLU A 84 41.82 11.36 16.08
N MET A 85 41.47 10.74 17.21
CA MET A 85 41.49 11.42 18.52
C MET A 85 41.98 10.55 19.69
N THR A 86 42.96 9.69 19.41
CA THR A 86 43.82 9.00 20.38
C THR A 86 45.19 8.96 19.69
N LEU A 87 46.06 9.97 19.82
CA LEU A 87 46.90 10.20 21.01
C LEU A 87 47.28 8.90 21.73
#